data_AF-A0A7D5RF92-F1
#
_entry.id   AF-A0A7D5RF92-F1
#
_cell.length_a   1.000
_cell.length_b   1.000
_cell.length_c   1.000
_cell.angle_alpha   90.00
_cell.angle_beta   90.00
_cell.angle_gamma   90.00
#
_symmetry.space_group_name_H-M   'P 1'
#
loop_
_entity.id
_entity.type
_entity.pdbx_description
1 polymer ?
#
loop_
_entity_poly.entity_id
_entity_poly.type
_entity_poly.pdbx_seq_one_letter_code
_entity_poly.pdbx_strand_id
1 'polypeptide(L)' 'MTKLKCNDYGFECDFVSEGETESVIDEFRKHTDEEHGIDYSKEAVMQFLLRKQGI' A
#
# COMPACT_ATOMS: atom_id res chain seq x y z
N MET A 1 13.87 2.70 -2.96
CA MET A 1 12.66 3.52 -2.81
C MET A 1 11.47 2.66 -3.19
N THR A 2 10.47 2.63 -2.32
CA THR A 2 9.34 1.72 -2.39
C THR A 2 8.15 2.44 -3.02
N LYS A 3 7.37 1.73 -3.86
CA LYS A 3 6.21 2.30 -4.55
C LYS A 3 4.99 1.37 -4.50
N LEU A 4 3.89 1.86 -3.94
CA LEU A 4 2.61 1.18 -3.84
C LEU A 4 1.56 1.95 -4.64
N LYS A 5 0.70 1.23 -5.36
CA LYS A 5 -0.42 1.82 -6.10
C LYS A 5 -1.66 0.98 -5.87
N CYS A 6 -2.80 1.59 -5.55
CA CYS A 6 -4.04 0.84 -5.33
C CYS A 6 -4.41 0.00 -6.56
N ASN A 7 -4.25 0.56 -7.77
CA ASN A 7 -4.50 -0.14 -9.02
C ASN A 7 -3.69 -1.44 -9.22
N ASP A 8 -2.48 -1.51 -8.66
CA ASP A 8 -1.62 -2.71 -8.72
C ASP A 8 -2.19 -3.90 -7.93
N TYR A 9 -3.11 -3.62 -6.99
CA TYR A 9 -3.75 -4.61 -6.12
C TYR A 9 -5.23 -4.80 -6.46
N GLY A 10 -5.67 -4.35 -7.64
CA GLY A 10 -7.03 -4.57 -8.15
C GLY A 10 -8.07 -3.56 -7.65
N PHE A 11 -7.64 -2.45 -7.04
CA PHE A 11 -8.53 -1.36 -6.68
C PHE A 11 -8.70 -0.39 -7.87
N GLU A 12 -9.93 0.06 -8.12
CA GLU A 12 -10.23 1.12 -9.09
C GLU A 12 -9.87 2.49 -8.50
N CYS A 13 -8.58 2.69 -8.17
CA CYS A 13 -8.06 3.90 -7.54
C CYS A 13 -6.66 4.26 -8.06
N ASP A 14 -6.51 5.54 -8.43
CA ASP A 14 -5.28 6.15 -8.96
C ASP A 14 -4.28 6.58 -7.87
N PHE A 15 -4.53 6.24 -6.61
CA PHE A 15 -3.62 6.57 -5.52
C PHE A 15 -2.26 5.88 -5.67
N VAL A 16 -1.20 6.64 -5.44
CA VAL A 16 0.19 6.20 -5.51
C VAL A 16 0.96 6.75 -4.32
N SER A 17 1.55 5.86 -3.51
CA SER A 17 2.52 6.21 -2.48
C SER A 17 3.92 5.80 -2.94
N GLU A 18 4.88 6.72 -2.84
CA GLU A 18 6.28 6.47 -3.17
C GLU A 18 7.19 7.12 -2.13
N GLY A 19 8.20 6.39 -1.66
CA GLY A 19 9.12 6.89 -0.64
C GLY A 19 9.82 5.79 0.15
N GLU A 20 10.04 6.05 1.43
CA GLU A 20 10.54 5.06 2.39
C GLU A 20 9.46 4.05 2.73
N THR A 21 9.87 2.80 3.01
CA THR A 21 8.94 1.69 3.25
C THR A 21 7.93 2.00 4.35
N GLU A 22 8.36 2.58 5.47
CA GLU A 22 7.46 2.92 6.58
C GLU A 22 6.44 4.00 6.18
N SER A 23 6.88 5.07 5.52
CA SER A 23 5.99 6.13 5.05
C SER A 23 4.97 5.61 4.03
N VAL A 24 5.42 4.78 3.09
CA VAL A 24 4.55 4.18 2.06
C VAL A 24 3.52 3.26 2.69
N ILE A 25 3.91 2.47 3.72
CA ILE A 25 2.97 1.60 4.44
C ILE A 25 1.91 2.43 5.17
N ASP A 26 2.32 3.48 5.88
CA ASP A 26 1.41 4.30 6.69
C ASP A 26 0.40 5.05 5.80
N GLU A 27 0.90 5.70 4.74
CA GLU A 27 0.09 6.41 3.75
C GLU A 27 -0.88 5.46 3.02
N PHE A 28 -0.40 4.30 2.57
CA PHE A 28 -1.24 3.34 1.85
C PHE A 28 -2.34 2.76 2.75
N ARG A 29 -1.99 2.38 3.99
CA ARG A 29 -2.97 1.90 4.97
C ARG A 29 -4.05 2.94 5.23
N LYS A 30 -3.63 4.18 5.50
CA LYS A 30 -4.54 5.27 5.82
C LYS A 30 -5.48 5.55 4.64
N HIS A 31 -4.95 5.60 3.43
CA HIS A 31 -5.74 5.74 2.22
C HIS A 31 -6.74 4.60 2.04
N THR A 32 -6.35 3.33 2.24
CA THR A 32 -7.28 2.20 2.11
C THR A 32 -8.36 2.21 3.18
N ASP A 33 -8.07 2.69 4.39
CA ASP A 33 -9.07 2.85 5.45
C ASP A 33 -10.08 3.96 5.10
N GLU A 34 -9.60 5.14 4.71
CA GLU A 34 -10.45 6.30 4.43
C GLU A 34 -11.23 6.17 3.10
N GLU A 35 -10.59 5.73 2.02
CA GLU A 35 -11.17 5.73 0.67
C GLU A 35 -11.79 4.39 0.28
N HIS A 36 -11.24 3.27 0.78
CA HIS A 36 -11.74 1.93 0.48
C HIS A 36 -12.52 1.30 1.65
N GLY A 37 -12.47 1.88 2.86
CA GLY A 37 -13.08 1.29 4.06
C GLY A 37 -12.38 0.02 4.54
N ILE A 38 -11.10 -0.16 4.19
CA ILE A 38 -10.31 -1.37 4.47
C ILE A 38 -9.15 -1.02 5.40
N ASP A 39 -9.25 -1.41 6.66
CA ASP A 39 -8.14 -1.32 7.61
C ASP A 39 -7.17 -2.48 7.40
N TYR A 40 -6.11 -2.23 6.65
CA TYR A 40 -4.98 -3.15 6.58
C TYR A 40 -4.05 -2.97 7.77
N SER A 41 -3.66 -4.06 8.43
CA SER A 41 -2.56 -4.02 9.40
C SER A 41 -1.24 -3.71 8.70
N LYS A 42 -0.30 -3.05 9.40
CA LYS A 42 1.05 -2.75 8.87
C LYS A 42 1.75 -4.00 8.31
N GLU A 43 1.58 -5.13 8.97
CA GLU A 43 2.14 -6.42 8.52
C GLU A 43 1.56 -6.88 7.18
N ALA A 44 0.25 -6.71 6.95
CA ALA A 44 -0.38 -7.07 5.69
C ALA A 44 0.15 -6.21 4.53
N VAL A 45 0.28 -4.90 4.75
CA VAL A 45 0.88 -3.98 3.76
C VAL A 45 2.35 -4.29 3.50
N MET A 46 3.10 -4.68 4.54
CA MET A 46 4.47 -5.15 4.40
C MET A 46 4.57 -6.41 3.54
N GLN A 47 3.65 -7.38 3.72
CA GLN A 47 3.59 -8.57 2.86
C GLN A 47 3.28 -8.22 1.40
N PHE A 48 2.42 -7.24 1.14
CA PHE A 48 2.18 -6.74 -0.21
C PHE A 48 3.43 -6.17 -0.87
N LEU A 49 4.27 -5.49 -0.08
CA LEU A 49 5.55 -4.94 -0.55
C LEU A 49 6.62 -5.99 -0.79
N LEU A 50 6.68 -7.03 0.05
CA LEU A 50 7.61 -8.15 -0.12
C LEU A 50 7.29 -8.93 -1.40
N ARG A 51 6.00 -9.25 -1.61
CA ARG A 51 5.52 -9.94 -2.82
C ARG A 51 5.80 -9.16 -4.09
N LYS A 52 5.66 -7.83 -4.06
CA LYS A 52 5.95 -6.95 -5.19
C LYS A 52 7.44 -6.87 -5.53
N GLN A 53 8.31 -7.01 -4.54
CA GLN A 53 9.77 -7.06 -4.73
C GLN A 53 10.27 -8.43 -5.20
N GLY A 54 9.41 -9.46 -5.23
CA GLY A 54 9.76 -10.79 -5.72
C GLY A 54 10.68 -11.58 -4.79
N ILE A 55 10.65 -11.28 -3.49
CA ILE A 55 11.40 -11.99 -2.44
C ILE A 55 10.51 -13.04 -1.78
#